data_AF-A0A1W5ZYU5-F1
#
_entry.id   AF-A0A1W5ZYU5-F1
#
_cell.length_a   1.000
_cell.length_b   1.000
_cell.length_c   1.000
_cell.angle_alpha   90.00
_cell.angle_beta   90.00
_cell.angle_gamma   90.00
#
_symmetry.space_group_name_H-M   'P 1'
#
loop_
_entity.id
_entity.type
_entity.pdbx_description
1 polymer ?
#
loop_
_entity_poly.entity_id
_entity_poly.type
_entity_poly.pdbx_seq_one_letter_code
_entity_poly.pdbx_strand_id
1 'polypeptide(L)'
;MSQYLNRIEPEDVRFLMDLSELKQYVVEMLGEAKDLVQIEISYDQFTDAYDTAVIRPMVKLEEISDFTEENRHTLLSTGFSIDREPYDNGDFAMEQIFGQEYTIVDVNDDADGAFFTIEMPYHHFVSQKES
;
A
#
# COMPACT_ATOMS: atom_id res chain seq x y z
N MET A 1 15.88 -10.99 -32.84
CA MET A 1 14.77 -11.03 -31.85
C MET A 1 13.48 -11.31 -32.61
N SER A 2 12.70 -12.28 -32.13
CA SER A 2 11.52 -12.84 -32.81
C SER A 2 10.40 -11.80 -32.97
N GLN A 3 9.90 -11.57 -34.21
CA GLN A 3 8.78 -10.67 -34.51
C GLN A 3 7.46 -11.04 -33.79
N TYR A 4 7.40 -12.22 -33.18
CA TYR A 4 6.23 -12.72 -32.46
C TYR A 4 6.04 -12.07 -31.09
N LEU A 5 7.13 -11.67 -30.41
CA LEU A 5 7.03 -11.00 -29.10
C LEU A 5 6.45 -9.58 -29.21
N ASN A 6 6.56 -8.94 -30.38
CA ASN A 6 5.98 -7.61 -30.64
C ASN A 6 4.44 -7.63 -30.78
N ARG A 7 3.79 -8.80 -30.69
CA ARG A 7 2.34 -8.98 -30.82
C ARG A 7 1.67 -9.47 -29.54
N ILE A 8 2.44 -9.65 -28.47
CA ILE A 8 1.93 -10.09 -27.17
C ILE A 8 1.89 -8.86 -26.29
N GLU A 9 0.68 -8.43 -25.92
CA GLU A 9 0.50 -7.43 -24.88
C GLU A 9 0.62 -8.14 -23.53
N PRO A 10 1.37 -7.58 -22.56
CA PRO A 10 1.38 -8.09 -21.20
C PRO A 10 -0.05 -8.05 -20.63
N GLU A 11 -0.42 -9.07 -19.86
CA GLU A 11 -1.69 -9.09 -19.13
C GLU A 11 -1.56 -8.24 -17.86
N ASP A 12 -0.49 -8.48 -17.09
CA ASP A 12 -0.19 -7.79 -15.83
C ASP A 12 1.25 -7.26 -15.78
N VAL A 13 1.44 -6.23 -14.95
CA VAL A 13 2.74 -5.69 -14.56
C VAL A 13 2.98 -6.04 -13.10
N ARG A 14 4.19 -6.52 -12.81
CA ARG A 14 4.64 -6.87 -11.46
C ARG A 14 5.52 -5.78 -10.87
N PHE A 15 5.24 -5.43 -9.62
CA PHE A 15 6.03 -4.54 -8.79
C PHE A 15 6.50 -5.31 -7.56
N LEU A 16 7.71 -5.00 -7.12
CA LEU A 16 8.23 -5.41 -5.83
C LEU A 16 8.29 -4.17 -4.96
N MET A 17 7.72 -4.24 -3.76
CA MET A 17 7.69 -3.13 -2.82
C MET A 17 8.06 -3.62 -1.43
N ASP A 18 9.06 -2.98 -0.85
CA ASP A 18 9.46 -3.26 0.53
C ASP A 18 8.52 -2.56 1.52
N LEU A 19 8.30 -3.13 2.71
CA LEU A 19 7.51 -2.44 3.75
C LEU A 19 8.12 -1.08 4.14
N SER A 20 9.45 -0.94 4.05
CA SER A 20 10.11 0.35 4.27
C SER A 20 9.79 1.37 3.18
N GLU A 21 9.59 0.93 1.95
CA GLU A 21 9.17 1.78 0.84
C GLU A 21 7.71 2.21 1.03
N LEU A 22 6.82 1.29 1.40
CA LEU A 22 5.45 1.63 1.79
C LEU A 22 5.43 2.64 2.95
N LYS A 23 6.29 2.47 3.96
CA LYS A 23 6.43 3.44 5.05
C LYS A 23 6.80 4.84 4.55
N GLN A 24 7.70 4.93 3.58
CA GLN A 24 8.10 6.22 2.99
C GLN A 24 6.92 6.89 2.28
N TYR A 25 6.17 6.14 1.47
CA TYR A 25 4.96 6.66 0.82
C TYR A 25 3.92 7.15 1.83
N VAL A 26 3.66 6.38 2.90
CA VAL A 26 2.74 6.79 3.97
C VAL A 26 3.22 8.08 4.64
N VAL A 27 4.52 8.21 4.93
CA VAL A 27 5.10 9.44 5.50
C VAL A 27 4.88 10.64 4.57
N GLU A 28 5.06 10.46 3.26
CA GLU A 28 4.82 11.50 2.26
C GLU A 28 3.34 11.91 2.21
N MET A 29 2.42 10.94 2.21
CA MET A 29 0.98 11.20 2.20
C MET A 29 0.48 11.90 3.47
N LEU A 30 1.08 11.58 4.62
CA LEU A 30 0.75 12.24 5.89
C LEU A 30 1.19 13.71 5.93
N GLY A 31 2.18 14.11 5.12
CA GLY A 31 2.63 15.50 5.03
C GLY A 31 3.02 16.09 6.38
N GLU A 32 2.33 17.14 6.81
CA GLU A 32 2.54 17.81 8.11
C GLU A 32 2.08 16.95 9.30
N ALA A 33 1.16 16.01 9.09
CA ALA A 33 0.65 15.14 10.16
C ALA A 33 1.64 14.06 10.59
N LYS A 34 2.72 13.82 9.82
CA LYS A 34 3.70 12.77 10.12
C LYS A 34 4.37 12.93 11.48
N ASP A 35 4.53 14.16 11.95
CA ASP A 35 5.20 14.46 13.23
C ASP A 35 4.24 14.31 14.43
N LEU A 36 2.95 14.06 14.17
CA LEU A 36 1.92 13.84 15.18
C LEU A 36 1.78 12.36 15.57
N VAL A 37 2.24 11.45 14.68
CA VAL A 37 1.99 10.01 14.79
C VAL A 37 3.25 9.18 14.57
N GLN A 38 3.36 8.08 15.32
CA GLN A 38 4.28 7.01 15.04
C GLN A 38 3.63 6.04 14.04
N ILE A 39 4.40 5.67 13.01
CA ILE A 39 3.92 4.81 11.92
C ILE A 39 4.57 3.44 12.04
N GLU A 40 3.73 2.41 12.15
CA GLU A 40 4.11 1.00 12.10
C GLU A 40 3.47 0.37 10.85
N ILE A 41 4.31 -0.25 10.02
CA ILE A 41 3.88 -0.94 8.81
C ILE A 41 4.06 -2.44 9.05
N SER A 42 3.01 -3.19 8.77
CA SER A 42 3.01 -4.64 8.82
C SER A 42 2.06 -5.19 7.75
N TYR A 43 1.80 -6.48 7.77
CA TYR A 43 0.80 -7.11 6.93
C TYR A 43 0.09 -8.22 7.70
N ASP A 44 -1.10 -8.56 7.25
CA ASP A 44 -1.82 -9.74 7.69
C ASP A 44 -1.98 -10.70 6.50
N GLN A 45 -1.98 -12.00 6.81
CA GLN A 45 -2.24 -13.05 5.83
C GLN A 45 -3.35 -13.95 6.35
N PHE A 46 -4.46 -13.97 5.63
CA PHE A 46 -5.60 -14.79 5.98
C PHE A 46 -6.10 -15.55 4.75
N THR A 47 -6.88 -16.60 5.00
CA THR A 47 -7.52 -17.38 3.95
C THR A 47 -8.98 -16.94 3.84
N ASP A 48 -9.42 -16.65 2.62
CA ASP A 48 -10.80 -16.27 2.37
C ASP A 48 -11.76 -17.48 2.38
N ALA A 49 -13.05 -17.25 2.09
CA ALA A 49 -14.06 -18.31 2.04
C ALA A 49 -13.83 -19.34 0.92
N TYR A 50 -12.94 -19.07 -0.03
CA TYR A 50 -12.62 -19.90 -1.19
C TYR A 50 -11.25 -20.57 -1.09
N ASP A 51 -10.66 -20.60 0.11
CA ASP A 51 -9.33 -21.17 0.37
C ASP A 51 -8.19 -20.43 -0.36
N THR A 52 -8.41 -19.15 -0.70
CA THR A 52 -7.40 -18.30 -1.34
C THR A 52 -6.68 -17.49 -0.28
N ALA A 53 -5.34 -17.53 -0.31
CA ALA A 53 -4.52 -16.69 0.56
C ALA A 53 -4.64 -15.22 0.13
N VAL A 54 -5.06 -14.37 1.05
CA VAL A 54 -5.16 -12.93 0.89
C VAL A 54 -4.12 -12.29 1.79
N ILE A 55 -3.32 -11.41 1.20
CA ILE A 55 -2.30 -10.62 1.89
C ILE A 55 -2.81 -9.19 1.94
N ARG A 56 -2.89 -8.62 3.15
CA ARG A 56 -3.40 -7.27 3.34
C ARG A 56 -2.37 -6.41 4.07
N PRO A 57 -1.98 -5.25 3.52
CA PRO A 57 -1.05 -4.37 4.20
C PRO A 57 -1.75 -3.68 5.37
N MET A 58 -0.98 -3.42 6.42
CA MET A 58 -1.47 -2.75 7.63
C MET A 58 -0.61 -1.54 7.92
N VAL A 59 -1.26 -0.39 8.07
CA VAL A 59 -0.64 0.88 8.44
C VAL A 59 -1.24 1.31 9.77
N LYS A 60 -0.52 1.01 10.84
CA LYS A 60 -0.93 1.40 12.19
C LYS A 60 -0.32 2.75 12.53
N LEU A 61 -1.19 3.66 13.00
CA LEU A 61 -0.81 4.98 13.46
C LEU A 61 -1.03 5.06 14.96
N GLU A 62 0.00 5.46 15.71
CA GLU A 62 -0.06 5.67 17.15
C GLU A 62 0.25 7.14 17.47
N GLU A 63 -0.45 7.75 18.42
CA GLU A 63 -0.18 9.13 18.82
C GLU A 63 1.18 9.25 19.55
N ILE A 64 1.95 10.29 19.23
CA ILE A 64 3.24 10.55 19.90
C ILE A 64 3.05 11.34 21.22
N SER A 65 2.03 12.20 21.30
CA SER A 65 1.75 13.07 22.46
C SER A 65 0.31 13.57 22.46
N ASP A 66 -0.15 14.16 23.58
CA ASP A 66 -1.48 14.76 23.83
C ASP A 66 -2.19 15.25 22.55
N PHE A 67 -2.96 14.34 21.95
CA PHE A 67 -3.53 14.53 20.62
C PHE A 67 -4.75 15.44 20.72
N THR A 68 -4.60 16.69 20.29
CA THR A 68 -5.70 17.67 20.31
C THR A 68 -6.72 17.38 19.21
N GLU A 69 -7.90 17.98 19.32
CA GLU A 69 -8.92 17.90 18.25
C GLU A 69 -8.42 18.51 16.93
N GLU A 70 -7.57 19.54 17.00
CA GLU A 70 -6.93 20.14 15.82
C GLU A 70 -5.98 19.14 15.14
N ASN A 71 -5.14 18.45 15.92
CA ASN A 71 -4.24 17.41 15.42
C ASN A 71 -5.02 16.27 14.74
N ARG A 72 -6.16 15.88 15.33
CA ARG A 72 -7.07 14.89 14.76
C ARG A 72 -7.65 15.34 13.42
N HIS A 73 -8.06 16.60 13.31
CA HIS A 73 -8.56 17.13 12.05
C HIS A 73 -7.48 17.18 10.97
N THR A 74 -6.26 17.60 11.33
CA THR A 74 -5.10 17.60 10.44
C THR A 74 -4.81 16.19 9.92
N LEU A 75 -4.75 15.19 10.80
CA LEU A 75 -4.57 13.80 10.38
C LEU A 75 -5.70 13.33 9.45
N LEU A 76 -6.96 13.51 9.85
CA LEU A 76 -8.11 13.07 9.04
C LEU A 76 -8.15 13.70 7.65
N SER A 77 -7.64 14.91 7.49
CA SER A 77 -7.55 15.59 6.19
C SER A 77 -6.61 14.89 5.20
N THR A 78 -5.67 14.06 5.69
CA THR A 78 -4.76 13.25 4.87
C THR A 78 -5.42 11.94 4.38
N GLY A 79 -6.63 11.62 4.88
CA GLY A 79 -7.32 10.36 4.61
C GLY A 79 -7.02 9.24 5.62
N PHE A 80 -5.93 9.38 6.39
CA PHE A 80 -5.54 8.46 7.46
C PHE A 80 -6.27 8.73 8.78
N SER A 81 -6.33 7.70 9.64
CA SER A 81 -6.89 7.84 11.00
C SER A 81 -6.24 6.89 11.99
N ILE A 82 -6.07 7.33 13.24
CA ILE A 82 -5.64 6.50 14.38
C ILE A 82 -6.78 5.60 14.87
N ASP A 83 -8.04 6.06 14.73
CA ASP A 83 -9.20 5.32 15.22
C ASP A 83 -9.71 4.25 14.24
N ARG A 84 -9.12 4.17 13.03
CA ARG A 84 -9.45 3.15 12.04
C ARG A 84 -8.61 1.90 12.23
N GLU A 85 -9.12 0.80 11.69
CA GLU A 85 -8.37 -0.44 11.64
C GLU A 85 -7.11 -0.25 10.78
N PRO A 86 -5.95 -0.81 11.16
CA PRO A 86 -4.70 -0.63 10.43
C PRO A 86 -4.79 -1.01 8.95
N TYR A 87 -5.63 -1.99 8.62
CA TYR A 87 -5.84 -2.42 7.24
C TYR A 87 -6.58 -1.37 6.40
N ASP A 88 -7.41 -0.51 6.99
CA ASP A 88 -8.12 0.54 6.22
C ASP A 88 -7.13 1.61 5.75
N ASN A 89 -6.18 1.96 6.63
CA ASN A 89 -5.08 2.85 6.28
C ASN A 89 -4.12 2.18 5.27
N GLY A 90 -3.91 0.87 5.38
CA GLY A 90 -3.10 0.09 4.44
C GLY A 90 -3.70 0.07 3.04
N ASP A 91 -4.98 -0.29 2.93
CA ASP A 91 -5.71 -0.29 1.66
C ASP A 91 -5.73 1.12 1.05
N PHE A 92 -6.01 2.15 1.87
CA PHE A 92 -5.97 3.55 1.41
C PHE A 92 -4.61 3.93 0.82
N ALA A 93 -3.51 3.59 1.52
CA ALA A 93 -2.17 3.89 1.03
C ALA A 93 -1.88 3.21 -0.31
N MET A 94 -2.21 1.92 -0.43
CA MET A 94 -2.01 1.17 -1.67
C MET A 94 -2.87 1.70 -2.83
N GLU A 95 -4.12 2.08 -2.56
CA GLU A 95 -4.99 2.70 -3.55
C GLU A 95 -4.44 4.03 -4.06
N GLN A 96 -3.76 4.81 -3.21
CA GLN A 96 -3.10 6.04 -3.64
C GLN A 96 -1.84 5.75 -4.50
N ILE A 97 -1.14 4.64 -4.28
CA ILE A 97 0.09 4.30 -5.03
C ILE A 97 -0.22 3.63 -6.36
N PHE A 98 -1.14 2.65 -6.36
CA PHE A 98 -1.41 1.79 -7.51
C PHE A 98 -2.79 2.00 -8.14
N GLY A 99 -3.67 2.79 -7.52
CA GLY A 99 -5.08 2.86 -7.89
C GLY A 99 -5.90 1.72 -7.28
N GLN A 100 -7.16 1.57 -7.72
CA GLN A 100 -8.06 0.54 -7.17
C GLN A 100 -7.81 -0.86 -7.73
N GLU A 101 -7.00 -0.97 -8.79
CA GLU A 101 -6.80 -2.22 -9.53
C GLU A 101 -5.39 -2.74 -9.31
N TYR A 102 -5.14 -3.23 -8.09
CA TYR A 102 -3.94 -3.95 -7.73
C TYR A 102 -4.28 -5.21 -6.95
N THR A 103 -3.34 -6.15 -6.89
CA THR A 103 -3.45 -7.34 -6.04
C THR A 103 -2.07 -7.67 -5.48
N ILE A 104 -1.99 -7.87 -4.17
CA ILE A 104 -0.78 -8.42 -3.54
C ILE A 104 -0.85 -9.94 -3.67
N VAL A 105 0.02 -10.51 -4.49
CA VAL A 105 -0.01 -11.94 -4.82
C VAL A 105 0.94 -12.77 -3.97
N ASP A 106 1.94 -12.14 -3.38
CA ASP A 106 2.90 -12.81 -2.51
C ASP A 106 3.55 -11.83 -1.54
N VAL A 107 4.03 -12.35 -0.41
CA VAL A 107 4.84 -11.64 0.57
C VAL A 107 6.00 -12.54 0.98
N ASN A 108 7.20 -12.00 0.94
CA ASN A 108 8.40 -12.72 1.32
C ASN A 108 9.09 -11.95 2.44
N ASP A 109 9.36 -12.62 3.55
CA ASP A 109 10.19 -12.09 4.63
C ASP A 109 11.64 -12.52 4.41
N ASP A 110 12.55 -11.56 4.39
CA ASP A 110 13.98 -11.81 4.44
C ASP A 110 14.66 -11.08 5.61
N ALA A 111 16.00 -11.02 5.61
CA ALA A 111 16.77 -10.40 6.68
C ALA A 111 16.71 -8.87 6.67
N ASP A 112 16.36 -8.27 5.53
CA ASP A 112 16.30 -6.82 5.31
C ASP A 112 14.87 -6.28 5.48
N GLY A 113 13.86 -7.13 5.39
CA GLY A 113 12.47 -6.82 5.71
C GLY A 113 11.49 -7.74 4.99
N ALA A 114 10.21 -7.39 5.02
CA ALA A 114 9.24 -8.04 4.16
C ALA A 114 9.06 -7.23 2.87
N PHE A 115 8.83 -7.93 1.76
CA PHE A 115 8.50 -7.31 0.48
C PHE A 115 7.25 -7.95 -0.13
N PHE A 116 6.42 -7.10 -0.73
CA PHE A 116 5.23 -7.49 -1.48
C PHE A 116 5.56 -7.71 -2.94
N THR A 117 4.98 -8.75 -3.52
CA THR A 117 4.80 -8.87 -4.97
C THR A 117 3.41 -8.38 -5.32
N ILE A 118 3.33 -7.29 -6.09
CA ILE A 118 2.08 -6.64 -6.46
C ILE A 118 1.87 -6.79 -7.95
N GLU A 119 0.68 -7.23 -8.35
CA GLU A 119 0.24 -7.29 -9.73
C GLU A 119 -0.79 -6.18 -10.01
N MET A 120 -0.66 -5.54 -11.16
CA MET A 120 -1.63 -4.59 -11.69
C MET A 120 -1.87 -4.91 -13.17
N PRO A 121 -3.12 -4.91 -13.66
CA PRO A 121 -3.41 -5.12 -15.07
C PRO A 121 -2.68 -4.10 -15.96
N TYR A 122 -2.07 -4.57 -17.04
CA TYR A 122 -1.21 -3.74 -17.90
C TYR A 122 -1.92 -2.52 -18.48
N HIS A 123 -3.20 -2.66 -18.83
CA HIS A 123 -4.00 -1.56 -19.35
C HIS A 123 -4.24 -0.45 -18.30
N HIS A 124 -4.38 -0.82 -17.01
CA HIS A 124 -4.44 0.14 -15.91
C HIS A 124 -3.09 0.82 -15.69
N PHE A 125 -1.99 0.06 -15.75
CA PHE A 125 -0.65 0.63 -15.67
C PHE A 125 -0.40 1.70 -16.74
N VAL A 126 -0.75 1.43 -17.99
CA VAL A 126 -0.58 2.38 -19.10
C VAL A 126 -1.42 3.64 -18.86
N SER A 127 -2.68 3.49 -18.45
CA SER A 127 -3.56 4.64 -18.17
C SER A 127 -3.02 5.53 -17.04
N GLN A 128 -2.47 4.94 -15.98
CA GLN A 128 -1.91 5.70 -14.87
C GLN A 128 -0.61 6.42 -15.25
N LYS A 129 0.24 5.79 -16.06
CA LYS A 129 1.51 6.39 -16.50
C LYS A 129 1.34 7.59 -17.43
N GLU A 130 0.25 7.62 -18.20
CA GLU A 130 -0.05 8.70 -19.15
C GLU A 130 -0.86 9.85 -18.54
N SER A 131 -1.31 9.71 -17.29
CA SER A 131 -2.06 10.72 -16.53
C SER A 131 -1.14 11.71 -15.80
#